data_AF-A0A351JPH2-F1
#
_entry.id   AF-A0A351JPH2-F1
#
_cell.length_a   1.000
_cell.length_b   1.000
_cell.length_c   1.000
_cell.angle_alpha   90.00
_cell.angle_beta   90.00
_cell.angle_gamma   90.00
#
_symmetry.space_group_name_H-M   'P 1'
#
loop_
_entity.id
_entity.type
_entity.pdbx_description
1 polymer ?
#
loop_
_entity_poly.entity_id
_entity_poly.type
_entity_poly.pdbx_seq_one_letter_code
_entity_poly.pdbx_strand_id
1 'polypeptide(L)' 'KCGVGICGQCCVDDSGIRLCTEGPVVNRKTANTIVEFGKYHRDKTGKKIDY' A
#
# COMPACT_ATOMS: atom_id res chain seq x y z
N LYS A 1 0.00 9.13 1.95
CA LYS A 1 0.10 10.55 2.39
C LYS A 1 1.23 11.33 1.73
N CYS A 2 2.51 11.06 2.01
CA CYS A 2 3.59 11.94 1.56
C CYS A 2 3.89 11.92 0.05
N GLY A 3 3.57 10.84 -0.66
CA GLY A 3 3.87 10.70 -2.08
C GLY A 3 5.37 10.50 -2.43
N VAL A 4 6.27 10.65 -1.46
CA VAL A 4 7.73 10.61 -1.66
C VAL A 4 8.43 9.47 -0.91
N GLY A 5 7.66 8.49 -0.40
CA GLY A 5 8.21 7.26 0.18
C GLY A 5 8.78 7.37 1.60
N ILE A 6 8.50 8.45 2.33
CA ILE A 6 9.01 8.69 3.70
C ILE A 6 8.00 8.22 4.78
N CYS A 7 6.70 8.42 4.57
CA CYS A 7 5.70 8.19 5.63
C CYS A 7 5.24 6.74 5.79
N GLY A 8 5.58 5.84 4.87
CA GLY A 8 5.17 4.42 4.92
C GLY A 8 3.66 4.12 4.77
N GLN A 9 2.77 5.10 4.83
CA GLN A 9 1.32 4.84 4.68
C GLN A 9 0.88 4.25 3.33
N CYS A 10 1.71 4.35 2.28
CA CYS A 10 1.47 3.73 0.98
C CYS A 10 2.07 2.32 0.87
N CYS A 11 2.60 1.78 1.97
CA CYS A 11 3.20 0.44 2.00
C CYS A 11 2.13 -0.63 1.93
N VAL A 12 2.41 -1.64 1.14
CA VAL A 12 1.61 -2.86 1.08
C VAL A 12 2.06 -3.81 2.19
N ASP A 13 1.10 -4.35 2.95
CA ASP A 13 1.35 -5.34 4.00
C ASP A 13 2.17 -6.54 3.47
N ASP A 14 2.97 -7.14 4.35
CA ASP A 14 3.90 -8.26 4.14
C ASP A 14 5.07 -8.02 3.17
N SER A 15 4.85 -7.28 2.09
CA SER A 15 5.87 -6.98 1.09
C SER A 15 6.69 -5.71 1.40
N GLY A 16 6.11 -4.76 2.14
CA GLY A 16 6.74 -3.47 2.45
C GLY A 16 6.90 -2.52 1.26
N ILE A 17 6.38 -2.89 0.09
CA ILE A 17 6.51 -2.09 -1.14
C ILE A 17 5.79 -0.76 -0.97
N ARG A 18 6.51 0.36 -1.17
CA ARG A 18 5.92 1.70 -1.14
C ARG A 18 5.29 2.02 -2.49
N LEU A 19 3.98 1.89 -2.62
CA LEU A 19 3.28 2.14 -3.90
C LEU A 19 3.47 3.56 -4.45
N CYS A 20 3.81 4.52 -3.60
CA CYS A 20 4.05 5.89 -4.02
C CYS A 20 5.42 6.15 -4.66
N THR A 21 6.39 5.24 -4.50
CA THR A 21 7.74 5.37 -5.09
C THR A 21 8.14 4.16 -5.93
N GLU A 22 7.73 2.97 -5.50
CA GLU A 22 8.03 1.67 -6.12
C GLU A 22 6.83 1.13 -6.92
N GLY A 23 5.65 1.73 -6.72
CA GLY A 23 4.45 1.54 -7.56
C GLY A 23 4.15 2.81 -8.35
N PRO A 24 2.87 3.17 -8.62
CA PRO A 24 1.62 2.50 -8.27
C PRO A 24 1.24 1.35 -9.22
N VAL A 25 1.92 1.28 -10.38
CA VAL A 25 1.77 0.21 -11.36
C VAL A 25 2.83 -0.84 -11.08
N VAL A 26 2.42 -2.05 -10.75
CA VAL A 26 3.31 -3.18 -10.50
C VAL A 26 2.97 -4.32 -11.47
N ASN A 27 3.94 -5.20 -11.73
CA ASN A 27 3.71 -6.36 -12.59
C ASN A 27 2.71 -7.35 -11.95
N ARG A 28 2.15 -8.24 -12.77
CA ARG A 28 1.15 -9.23 -12.32
C ARG A 28 1.63 -10.12 -11.17
N LYS A 29 2.90 -10.54 -11.19
CA LYS A 29 3.46 -11.41 -10.14
C LYS A 29 3.47 -10.69 -8.79
N THR A 30 3.93 -9.44 -8.77
CA THR A 30 3.91 -8.58 -7.57
C THR A 30 2.48 -8.25 -7.15
N ALA A 31 1.59 -7.90 -8.07
CA ALA A 31 0.19 -7.61 -7.74
C ALA A 31 -0.49 -8.81 -7.04
N ASN A 32 -0.21 -10.03 -7.49
CA ASN A 32 -0.76 -11.25 -6.91
C ASN A 32 -0.25 -11.58 -5.50
N THR A 33 0.86 -10.97 -5.04
CA THR A 33 1.31 -11.13 -3.65
C THR A 33 0.61 -10.17 -2.69
N ILE A 34 -0.15 -9.20 -3.21
CA ILE A 34 -0.83 -8.18 -2.39
C ILE A 34 -2.18 -8.71 -1.95
N VAL A 35 -2.31 -9.03 -0.66
CA VAL A 35 -3.51 -9.65 -0.09
C VAL A 35 -4.45 -8.67 0.62
N GLU A 36 -4.06 -7.41 0.78
CA GLU A 36 -4.81 -6.39 1.53
C GLU A 36 -5.87 -5.66 0.70
N PHE A 37 -5.77 -5.70 -0.64
CA PHE A 37 -6.72 -5.01 -1.51
C PHE A 37 -8.15 -5.51 -1.30
N GLY A 38 -9.08 -4.57 -1.10
CA GLY A 38 -10.49 -4.85 -0.87
C GLY A 38 -10.86 -5.34 0.54
N LYS A 39 -9.89 -5.49 1.46
CA LYS A 39 -10.18 -5.85 2.87
C LYS A 39 -10.36 -4.63 3.77
N TYR A 40 -9.47 -3.66 3.62
CA TYR A 40 -9.52 -2.42 4.39
C TYR A 40 -8.83 -1.28 3.62
N HIS A 41 -9.04 -0.05 4.07
CA HIS A 41 -8.28 1.13 3.64
C HIS A 41 -7.58 1.78 4.83
N ARG A 42 -6.57 2.63 4.55
CA ARG A 42 -5.91 3.43 5.58
C ARG A 42 -6.45 4.87 5.53
N ASP A 43 -6.82 5.43 6.68
CA ASP A 43 -7.28 6.82 6.77
C ASP A 43 -6.11 7.83 6.64
N LYS A 44 -6.40 9.13 6.83
CA LYS A 44 -5.39 10.20 6.74
C LYS A 44 -4.26 10.08 7.80
N THR A 45 -4.54 9.41 8.91
CA THR A 45 -3.57 9.16 9.99
C THR A 45 -2.78 7.86 9.77
N GLY A 46 -3.27 6.98 8.90
CA GLY A 46 -2.69 5.67 8.60
C GLY A 46 -3.38 4.52 9.35
N LYS A 47 -4.47 4.79 10.08
CA LYS A 47 -5.26 3.77 10.77
C LYS A 47 -6.00 2.90 9.75
N LYS A 48 -5.98 1.58 9.95
CA LYS A 48 -6.76 0.62 9.15
C LYS A 48 -8.25 0.75 9.47
N ILE A 49 -9.06 0.90 8.43
CA ILE A 49 -10.52 0.98 8.46
C ILE A 49 -11.03 -0.10 7.50
N ASP A 50 -11.68 -1.12 8.03
CA ASP A 50 -12.26 -2.19 7.22
C ASP A 50 -13.33 -1.64 6.27
N TYR A 51 -13.48 -2.25 5.09
CA TYR A 51 -14.51 -1.86 4.11
C TYR A 51 -15.90 -2.34 4.49
#